data_AF-A0A952XXE7-F1
#
_entry.id   AF-A0A952XXE7-F1
#
_cell.length_a   1.000
_cell.length_b   1.000
_cell.length_c   1.000
_cell.angle_alpha   90.00
_cell.angle_beta   90.00
_cell.angle_gamma   90.00
#
_symmetry.space_group_name_H-M   'P 1'
#
loop_
_entity.id
_entity.type
_entity.pdbx_description
1 polymer ?
#
loop_
_entity_poly.entity_id
_entity_poly.type
_entity_poly.pdbx_seq_one_letter_code
_entity_poly.pdbx_strand_id
1 'polypeptide(L)'
;MQRAHDELKKDGIQVITISIDGTGEAAVRPIFAKGGYTVPALLDQDMNVARGFGVRGVPSTVIVDRKGLINARGLGHVDFDGKVLRNYVRDLARAR
;
A
#
# COMPACT_ATOMS: atom_id res chain seq x y z
N MET A 1 -7.96 -2.67 3.60
CA MET A 1 -7.08 -1.60 3.09
C MET A 1 -7.71 -0.21 3.19
N GLN A 2 -8.87 0.08 2.59
CA GLN A 2 -9.52 1.41 2.71
C GLN A 2 -9.68 1.89 4.16
N ARG A 3 -10.23 1.05 5.04
CA ARG A 3 -10.31 1.34 6.48
C ARG A 3 -8.94 1.63 7.12
N ALA A 4 -7.93 0.84 6.74
CA ALA A 4 -6.57 1.05 7.21
C ALA A 4 -6.00 2.39 6.75
N HIS A 5 -6.24 2.79 5.50
CA HIS A 5 -5.92 4.13 5.02
C HIS A 5 -6.60 5.22 5.88
N ASP A 6 -7.91 5.11 6.09
CA ASP A 6 -8.69 6.13 6.80
C ASP A 6 -8.32 6.30 8.28
N GLU A 7 -7.88 5.24 8.93
CA GLU A 7 -7.44 5.28 10.31
C GLU A 7 -5.97 5.67 10.44
N LEU A 8 -5.07 5.04 9.65
CA LEU A 8 -3.63 5.27 9.76
C LEU A 8 -3.22 6.67 9.28
N LYS A 9 -3.98 7.29 8.36
CA LYS A 9 -3.73 8.68 7.96
C LYS A 9 -3.79 9.67 9.13
N LYS A 10 -4.59 9.37 10.16
CA LYS A 10 -4.70 10.19 11.39
C LYS A 10 -3.44 10.11 12.24
N ASP A 11 -2.70 9.02 12.11
CA ASP A 11 -1.41 8.76 12.78
C ASP A 11 -0.22 9.26 11.95
N GLY A 12 -0.48 9.96 10.83
CA GLY A 12 0.55 10.42 9.89
C GLY A 12 1.18 9.30 9.06
N ILE A 13 0.50 8.16 8.94
CA ILE A 13 0.94 7.00 8.17
C ILE A 13 0.11 6.94 6.88
N GLN A 14 0.78 7.00 5.73
CA GLN A 14 0.10 6.96 4.44
C GLN A 14 0.00 5.52 3.94
N VAL A 15 -1.21 5.12 3.55
CA VAL A 15 -1.46 3.91 2.78
C VAL A 15 -1.78 4.33 1.36
N ILE A 16 -1.00 3.83 0.41
CA ILE A 16 -1.20 4.05 -1.02
C ILE A 16 -1.28 2.70 -1.73
N THR A 17 -1.91 2.69 -2.88
CA THR A 17 -2.02 1.52 -3.75
C THR A 17 -1.26 1.78 -5.03
N ILE A 18 -0.60 0.75 -5.55
CA ILE A 18 0.14 0.83 -6.81
C ILE A 18 -0.44 -0.27 -7.69
N SER A 19 -1.14 0.12 -8.76
CA SER A 19 -1.61 -0.81 -9.77
C SER A 19 -0.51 -1.04 -10.80
N ILE A 20 -0.19 -2.31 -11.03
CA ILE A 20 0.74 -2.73 -12.09
C ILE A 20 0.01 -3.17 -13.37
N ASP A 21 -1.30 -2.92 -13.47
CA ASP A 21 -2.08 -3.29 -14.65
C ASP A 21 -1.61 -2.47 -15.85
N GLY A 22 -1.19 -3.15 -16.93
CA GLY A 22 -0.69 -2.50 -18.15
C GLY A 22 -1.73 -1.63 -18.86
N THR A 23 -3.03 -1.86 -18.61
CA THR A 23 -4.14 -1.05 -19.13
C THR A 23 -4.27 0.30 -18.40
N GLY A 24 -3.60 0.45 -17.25
CA GLY A 24 -3.55 1.70 -16.50
C GLY A 24 -4.91 2.13 -15.95
N GLU A 25 -5.19 3.43 -16.04
CA GLU A 25 -6.36 4.05 -15.40
C GLU A 25 -7.69 3.41 -15.84
N ALA A 26 -7.78 2.97 -17.09
CA ALA A 26 -9.00 2.39 -17.65
C ALA A 26 -9.42 1.09 -16.93
N ALA A 27 -8.47 0.32 -16.40
CA ALA A 27 -8.75 -0.86 -15.58
C ALA A 27 -8.98 -0.51 -14.11
N VAL A 28 -8.25 0.46 -13.57
CA VAL A 28 -8.29 0.82 -12.14
C VAL A 28 -9.54 1.63 -11.78
N ARG A 29 -9.88 2.65 -12.57
CA ARG A 29 -10.97 3.59 -12.25
C ARG A 29 -12.32 2.90 -12.03
N PRO A 30 -12.78 1.94 -12.85
CA PRO A 30 -14.05 1.25 -12.64
C PRO A 30 -14.07 0.44 -11.34
N ILE A 31 -12.94 -0.19 -10.97
CA ILE A 31 -12.82 -0.98 -9.73
C ILE A 31 -12.96 -0.05 -8.52
N PHE A 32 -12.29 1.10 -8.55
CA PHE A 32 -12.36 2.10 -7.49
C PHE A 32 -13.75 2.71 -7.38
N ALA A 33 -14.37 3.09 -8.50
CA ALA A 33 -15.72 3.64 -8.52
C ALA A 33 -16.76 2.64 -8.00
N LYS A 34 -16.70 1.37 -8.46
CA LYS A 34 -17.62 0.31 -8.02
C LYS A 34 -17.44 -0.04 -6.54
N GLY A 35 -16.20 -0.02 -6.05
CA GLY A 35 -15.87 -0.34 -4.66
C GLY A 35 -16.02 0.84 -3.68
N GLY A 36 -16.25 2.06 -4.17
CA GLY A 36 -16.26 3.27 -3.35
C GLY A 36 -14.91 3.57 -2.69
N TYR A 37 -13.80 3.16 -3.33
CA TYR A 37 -12.46 3.32 -2.76
C TYR A 37 -11.94 4.74 -3.00
N THR A 38 -11.35 5.32 -1.97
CA THR A 38 -10.76 6.68 -1.97
C THR A 38 -9.29 6.68 -1.58
N VAL A 39 -8.75 5.52 -1.19
CA VAL A 39 -7.31 5.34 -1.00
C VAL A 39 -6.55 5.76 -2.27
N PRO A 40 -5.41 6.46 -2.18
CA PRO A 40 -4.65 6.85 -3.35
C PRO A 40 -4.26 5.65 -4.21
N ALA A 41 -4.41 5.78 -5.52
CA ALA A 41 -4.01 4.79 -6.50
C ALA A 41 -3.03 5.39 -7.50
N LEU A 42 -1.81 4.85 -7.50
CA LEU A 42 -0.78 5.15 -8.48
C LEU A 42 -0.75 4.06 -9.54
N LEU A 43 -0.31 4.42 -10.74
CA LEU A 43 -0.19 3.50 -11.87
C LEU A 43 1.29 3.25 -12.13
N ASP A 44 1.68 1.98 -12.20
CA ASP A 44 3.02 1.50 -12.51
C ASP A 44 2.93 0.48 -13.65
N GLN A 45 2.44 0.93 -14.80
CA GLN A 45 2.15 0.10 -15.98
C GLN A 45 3.39 -0.66 -16.48
N ASP A 46 4.57 -0.07 -16.33
CA ASP A 46 5.85 -0.65 -16.76
C ASP A 46 6.54 -1.45 -15.64
N MET A 47 5.89 -1.62 -14.49
CA MET A 47 6.43 -2.31 -13.30
C MET A 47 7.79 -1.76 -12.83
N ASN A 48 8.10 -0.49 -13.09
CA ASN A 48 9.37 0.12 -12.72
C ASN A 48 9.46 0.29 -11.19
N VAL A 49 8.37 0.76 -10.59
CA VAL A 49 8.27 0.93 -9.13
C VAL A 49 8.25 -0.44 -8.46
N ALA A 50 7.39 -1.36 -8.91
CA ALA A 50 7.30 -2.71 -8.37
C ALA A 50 8.66 -3.44 -8.38
N ARG A 51 9.40 -3.38 -9.50
CA ARG A 51 10.75 -3.96 -9.61
C ARG A 51 11.76 -3.26 -8.69
N GLY A 52 11.75 -1.93 -8.63
CA GLY A 52 12.62 -1.16 -7.72
C GLY A 52 12.38 -1.50 -6.25
N PHE A 53 11.13 -1.75 -5.89
CA PHE A 53 10.74 -2.24 -4.57
C PHE A 53 10.91 -3.75 -4.41
N GLY A 54 11.49 -4.47 -5.37
CA GLY A 54 11.74 -5.92 -5.31
C GLY A 54 10.49 -6.79 -5.17
N VAL A 55 9.35 -6.31 -5.68
CA VAL A 55 8.09 -7.06 -5.75
C VAL A 55 8.26 -8.19 -6.77
N ARG A 56 7.91 -9.42 -6.37
CA ARG A 56 8.05 -10.64 -7.21
C ARG A 56 6.72 -11.31 -7.55
N GLY A 57 5.62 -10.80 -7.00
CA GLY A 57 4.29 -11.33 -7.21
C GLY A 57 3.22 -10.42 -6.61
N VAL A 58 1.97 -10.63 -6.98
CA VAL A 58 0.83 -9.88 -6.48
C VAL A 58 -0.17 -10.78 -5.75
N PRO A 59 -0.90 -10.26 -4.76
CA PRO A 59 -0.69 -8.96 -4.11
C PRO A 59 0.63 -8.94 -3.30
N SER A 60 1.23 -7.76 -3.18
CA SER A 60 2.39 -7.51 -2.32
C SER A 60 2.21 -6.22 -1.53
N THR A 61 2.77 -6.18 -0.33
CA THR A 61 2.75 -5.02 0.57
C THR A 61 4.19 -4.70 0.97
N VAL A 62 4.55 -3.43 0.98
CA VAL A 62 5.85 -2.95 1.47
C VAL A 62 5.61 -1.89 2.54
N ILE A 63 6.38 -1.94 3.62
CA ILE A 63 6.35 -0.95 4.70
C ILE A 63 7.65 -0.18 4.66
N VAL A 64 7.53 1.14 4.51
CA VAL A 64 8.66 2.08 4.41
C VAL A 64 8.56 3.06 5.57
N ASP A 65 9.68 3.35 6.23
CA ASP A 65 9.73 4.38 7.28
C ASP A 65 9.91 5.80 6.71
N ARG A 66 9.96 6.78 7.60
CA ARG A 66 10.15 8.21 7.24
C ARG A 66 11.53 8.52 6.67
N LYS A 67 12.52 7.64 6.83
CA LYS A 67 13.87 7.77 6.26
C LYS A 67 13.95 7.13 4.87
N GLY A 68 12.86 6.55 4.39
CA GLY A 68 12.79 5.86 3.09
C GLY A 68 13.30 4.43 3.14
N LEU A 69 13.52 3.86 4.33
CA LEU A 69 14.02 2.49 4.46
C LEU A 69 12.87 1.48 4.48
N ILE A 70 13.04 0.38 3.75
CA ILE A 70 12.09 -0.71 3.72
C ILE A 70 12.27 -1.55 4.99
N ASN A 71 11.27 -1.51 5.87
CA ASN A 71 11.29 -2.19 7.16
C ASN A 71 10.61 -3.57 7.10
N ALA A 72 9.63 -3.75 6.21
CA ALA A 72 8.99 -5.04 6.02
C ALA A 72 8.40 -5.21 4.61
N ARG A 73 8.18 -6.47 4.23
CA ARG A 73 7.55 -6.89 2.98
C ARG A 73 6.59 -8.05 3.26
N GLY A 74 5.44 -8.05 2.61
CA GLY A 74 4.49 -9.15 2.63
C GLY A 74 4.16 -9.58 1.20
N LEU A 75 4.26 -10.87 0.92
CA LEU A 75 3.78 -11.48 -0.32
C LEU A 75 2.48 -12.22 -0.04
N GLY A 76 1.47 -12.00 -0.88
CA GLY A 76 0.14 -12.56 -0.70
C GLY A 76 -0.75 -11.71 0.20
N HIS A 77 -1.78 -12.34 0.76
CA HIS A 77 -2.77 -11.64 1.56
C HIS A 77 -2.17 -11.09 2.86
N VAL A 78 -2.39 -9.80 3.12
CA VAL A 78 -2.07 -9.14 4.38
C VAL A 78 -3.36 -8.67 5.02
N ASP A 79 -3.57 -9.02 6.29
CA ASP A 79 -4.66 -8.49 7.08
C ASP A 79 -4.34 -7.04 7.49
N PHE A 80 -4.94 -6.10 6.77
CA PHE A 80 -4.77 -4.67 7.03
C PHE A 80 -5.53 -4.17 8.26
N ASP A 81 -6.48 -4.94 8.79
CA ASP A 81 -7.24 -4.58 9.99
C ASP A 81 -6.69 -5.26 11.25
N GLY A 82 -5.82 -6.26 11.07
CA GLY A 82 -5.12 -6.97 12.13
C GLY A 82 -4.28 -6.06 13.02
N LYS A 83 -4.40 -6.25 14.34
CA LYS A 83 -3.66 -5.47 15.35
C LYS A 83 -2.14 -5.55 15.17
N VAL A 84 -1.62 -6.68 14.68
CA VAL A 84 -0.18 -6.89 14.46
C VAL A 84 0.38 -5.84 13.50
N LEU A 85 -0.18 -5.73 12.29
CA LEU A 85 0.25 -4.73 11.31
C LEU A 85 0.05 -3.31 11.85
N ARG A 86 -1.12 -3.04 12.42
CA ARG A 86 -1.51 -1.71 12.92
C ARG A 86 -0.56 -1.20 14.00
N ASN A 87 -0.20 -2.06 14.95
CA ASN A 87 0.73 -1.70 16.02
C ASN A 87 2.14 -1.52 15.46
N TYR A 88 2.59 -2.45 14.60
CA TYR A 88 3.91 -2.37 13.98
C TYR A 88 4.14 -1.05 13.24
N VAL A 89 3.22 -0.63 12.36
CA VAL A 89 3.38 0.63 11.61
C VAL A 89 3.29 1.87 12.51
N ARG A 90 2.52 1.81 13.59
CA ARG A 90 2.41 2.90 14.57
C ARG A 90 3.66 3.02 15.43
N ASP A 91 4.25 1.90 15.84
CA ASP A 91 5.52 1.88 16.56
C ASP A 91 6.63 2.42 15.67
N LEU A 92 6.67 2.01 14.39
CA LEU A 92 7.61 2.51 13.41
C LEU A 92 7.46 4.02 13.16
N ALA A 93 6.23 4.55 13.17
CA ALA A 93 5.98 5.98 13.01
C ALA A 93 6.37 6.82 14.25
N ARG A 94 6.44 6.19 15.43
CA ARG A 94 6.84 6.82 16.70
C ARG A 94 8.33 6.73 16.97
N ALA A 95 8.98 5.66 16.52
CA ALA A 95 10.43 5.48 16.63
C ALA A 95 11.14 6.56 15.81
N ARG A 96 11.94 7.38 16.48
CA ARG A 96 12.74 8.48 15.90
C ARG A 96 14.13 7.96 15.51
#